data_AF-A0A2D6W221-F1
#
_entry.id   AF-A0A2D6W221-F1
#
_cell.length_a   1.000
_cell.length_b   1.000
_cell.length_c   1.000
_cell.angle_alpha   90.00
_cell.angle_beta   90.00
_cell.angle_gamma   90.00
#
_symmetry.space_group_name_H-M   'P 1'
#
loop_
_entity.id
_entity.type
_entity.pdbx_description
1 polymer ?
#
loop_
_entity_poly.entity_id
_entity_poly.type
_entity_poly.pdbx_seq_one_letter_code
_entity_poly.pdbx_strand_id
1 'polypeptide(L)'
;MPCSCDHLESTPLEKEASKLVALLDELNKKGKPKSNFGDGYDKRVYNKITRAKADILIARLCGKLGRIKGIDRYSLEMQIWWRDHQASDKKKAIAKQRAARDKHDLKKALGKLTPRERALVRES
;
A
#
# COMPACT_ATOMS: atom_id res chain seq x y z
N MET A 1 -11.92 26.62 -24.42
CA MET A 1 -11.39 25.63 -23.46
C MET A 1 -11.80 24.26 -23.96
N PRO A 2 -10.88 23.33 -24.23
CA PRO A 2 -11.28 21.95 -24.48
C PRO A 2 -11.84 21.39 -23.16
N CYS A 3 -13.14 21.14 -23.12
CA CYS A 3 -13.77 20.46 -21.99
C CYS A 3 -13.25 19.02 -21.98
N SER A 4 -12.44 18.65 -20.98
CA SER A 4 -12.05 17.25 -20.78
C SER A 4 -13.06 16.52 -19.90
N CYS A 5 -13.40 15.29 -20.29
CA CYS A 5 -14.32 14.42 -19.56
C CYS A 5 -13.60 13.51 -18.55
N ASP A 6 -12.32 13.75 -18.27
CA ASP A 6 -11.47 12.92 -17.38
C ASP A 6 -12.05 12.76 -15.96
N HIS A 7 -12.87 13.72 -15.53
CA HIS A 7 -13.58 13.69 -14.26
C HIS A 7 -14.69 12.61 -14.19
N LEU A 8 -15.06 12.00 -15.31
CA LEU A 8 -16.02 10.89 -15.37
C LEU A 8 -15.34 9.52 -15.18
N GLU A 9 -14.01 9.44 -15.31
CA GLU A 9 -13.26 8.20 -15.15
C GLU A 9 -13.02 7.84 -13.68
N SER A 10 -12.99 6.54 -13.39
CA SER A 10 -12.60 6.05 -12.06
C SER A 10 -11.14 6.40 -11.74
N THR A 11 -10.94 6.94 -10.54
CA THR A 11 -9.62 7.31 -10.05
C THR A 11 -8.73 6.08 -9.84
N PRO A 12 -7.39 6.22 -9.87
CA PRO A 12 -6.49 5.11 -9.58
C PRO A 12 -6.76 4.46 -8.21
N LEU A 13 -7.15 5.26 -7.22
CA LEU A 13 -7.50 4.79 -5.89
C LEU A 13 -8.75 3.90 -5.91
N GLU A 14 -9.77 4.27 -6.70
CA GLU A 14 -11.00 3.47 -6.84
C GLU A 14 -10.75 2.17 -7.59
N LYS A 15 -9.92 2.20 -8.62
CA LYS A 15 -9.50 0.99 -9.34
C LYS A 15 -8.83 -0.01 -8.39
N GLU A 16 -7.87 0.45 -7.59
CA GLU A 16 -7.20 -0.39 -6.59
C GLU A 16 -8.14 -0.87 -5.49
N ALA A 17 -8.98 0.02 -4.94
CA ALA A 17 -9.93 -0.36 -3.91
C ALA A 17 -11.01 -1.33 -4.43
N SER A 18 -11.41 -1.24 -5.71
CA SER A 18 -12.27 -2.23 -6.37
C SER A 18 -11.61 -3.61 -6.39
N LYS A 19 -10.32 -3.69 -6.74
CA LYS A 19 -9.54 -4.95 -6.67
C LYS A 19 -9.56 -5.53 -5.25
N LEU A 20 -9.27 -4.71 -4.24
CA LEU A 20 -9.25 -5.15 -2.83
C LEU A 20 -10.60 -5.72 -2.37
N VAL A 21 -11.70 -5.07 -2.75
CA VAL A 21 -13.04 -5.55 -2.43
C VAL A 21 -13.33 -6.88 -3.12
N ALA A 22 -12.96 -7.03 -4.40
CA ALA A 22 -13.14 -8.28 -5.13
C ALA A 22 -12.33 -9.43 -4.51
N LEU A 23 -11.06 -9.18 -4.13
CA LEU A 23 -10.21 -10.15 -3.42
C LEU A 23 -10.80 -10.52 -2.05
N LEU A 24 -11.33 -9.55 -1.31
CA LEU A 24 -12.02 -9.82 -0.04
C LEU A 24 -13.29 -10.65 -0.23
N ASP A 25 -14.05 -10.42 -1.29
CA ASP A 25 -15.23 -11.21 -1.64
C ASP A 25 -14.84 -12.66 -1.99
N GLU A 26 -13.76 -12.85 -2.75
CA GLU A 26 -13.19 -14.17 -3.05
C GLU A 26 -12.85 -14.95 -1.76
N LEU A 27 -12.19 -14.30 -0.80
CA LEU A 27 -11.86 -14.91 0.50
C LEU A 27 -13.11 -15.32 1.30
N ASN A 28 -14.19 -14.54 1.21
CA ASN A 28 -15.40 -14.78 1.99
C ASN A 28 -16.30 -15.83 1.35
N LYS A 29 -16.44 -15.80 0.02
CA LYS A 29 -17.43 -16.59 -0.72
C LYS A 29 -16.85 -17.81 -1.43
N LYS A 30 -15.52 -18.03 -1.35
CA LYS A 30 -14.79 -19.11 -2.04
C LYS A 30 -15.22 -19.21 -3.52
N GLY A 31 -15.15 -18.09 -4.23
CA GLY A 31 -15.55 -17.98 -5.63
C GLY A 31 -14.60 -17.08 -6.41
N LYS A 32 -14.51 -17.28 -7.72
CA LYS A 32 -13.66 -16.47 -8.60
C LYS A 32 -14.05 -14.98 -8.52
N PRO A 33 -13.09 -14.06 -8.68
CA PRO A 33 -13.40 -12.63 -8.76
C PRO A 33 -14.38 -12.37 -9.92
N LYS A 34 -15.27 -11.39 -9.72
CA LYS A 34 -16.25 -11.00 -10.75
C LYS A 34 -15.55 -10.46 -12.00
N SER A 35 -16.23 -10.48 -13.15
CA SER A 35 -15.73 -9.94 -14.43
C SER A 35 -15.25 -8.49 -14.34
N ASN A 36 -15.74 -7.74 -13.37
CA ASN A 36 -15.47 -6.32 -13.16
C ASN A 36 -14.27 -6.08 -12.22
N PHE A 37 -13.29 -6.98 -12.24
CA PHE A 37 -12.13 -6.89 -11.35
C PHE A 37 -11.28 -5.66 -11.69
N GLY A 38 -11.27 -4.66 -10.78
CA GLY A 38 -10.41 -3.49 -10.90
C GLY A 38 -10.82 -2.41 -11.90
N ASP A 39 -12.08 -2.42 -12.36
CA ASP A 39 -12.65 -1.37 -13.22
C ASP A 39 -12.84 -0.03 -12.49
N GLY A 40 -12.87 -0.06 -11.15
CA GLY A 40 -13.08 1.10 -10.27
C GLY A 40 -14.54 1.49 -10.09
N TYR A 41 -15.48 0.75 -10.67
CA TYR A 41 -16.92 1.06 -10.64
C TYR A 41 -17.72 0.19 -9.65
N ASP A 42 -17.05 -0.47 -8.69
CA ASP A 42 -17.75 -1.20 -7.63
C ASP A 42 -18.59 -0.21 -6.79
N LYS A 43 -19.90 -0.47 -6.65
CA LYS A 43 -20.88 0.35 -5.90
C LYS A 43 -20.45 0.65 -4.45
N ARG A 44 -19.60 -0.18 -3.85
CA ARG A 44 -19.07 -0.03 -2.49
C ARG A 44 -17.92 0.97 -2.43
N VAL A 45 -17.22 1.20 -3.53
CA VAL A 45 -15.96 1.95 -3.62
C VAL A 45 -16.12 3.25 -4.42
N TYR A 46 -16.80 3.19 -5.57
CA TYR A 46 -16.95 4.31 -6.50
C TYR A 46 -17.59 5.54 -5.81
N ASN A 47 -16.91 6.68 -5.92
CA ASN A 47 -17.21 7.96 -5.29
C ASN A 47 -17.37 7.93 -3.75
N LYS A 48 -16.92 6.86 -3.08
CA LYS A 48 -17.07 6.67 -1.63
C LYS A 48 -15.77 6.38 -0.90
N ILE A 49 -14.73 6.05 -1.66
CA ILE A 49 -13.44 5.64 -1.11
C ILE A 49 -12.63 6.87 -0.68
N THR A 50 -12.02 6.74 0.49
CA THR A 50 -11.01 7.67 1.00
C THR A 50 -9.75 6.88 1.28
N ARG A 51 -8.59 7.55 1.39
CA ARG A 51 -7.32 6.88 1.71
C ARG A 51 -7.43 6.04 2.99
N ALA A 52 -8.04 6.60 4.03
CA ALA A 52 -8.27 5.89 5.29
C ALA A 52 -9.11 4.61 5.11
N LYS A 53 -10.17 4.65 4.28
CA LYS A 53 -10.96 3.44 3.98
C LYS A 53 -10.17 2.42 3.16
N ALA A 54 -9.35 2.87 2.22
CA ALA A 54 -8.47 1.99 1.46
C ALA A 54 -7.45 1.28 2.38
N ASP A 55 -6.85 2.01 3.32
CA ASP A 55 -5.93 1.44 4.30
C ASP A 55 -6.61 0.36 5.17
N ILE A 56 -7.86 0.58 5.58
CA ILE A 56 -8.65 -0.41 6.31
C ILE A 56 -8.90 -1.66 5.46
N LEU A 57 -9.22 -1.50 4.16
CA LEU A 57 -9.42 -2.63 3.25
C LEU A 57 -8.13 -3.44 3.06
N ILE A 58 -7.00 -2.76 2.87
CA ILE A 58 -5.68 -3.38 2.74
C ILE A 58 -5.34 -4.15 4.02
N ALA A 59 -5.47 -3.52 5.18
CA ALA A 59 -5.18 -4.14 6.47
C ALA A 59 -6.05 -5.37 6.72
N ARG A 60 -7.34 -5.30 6.35
CA ARG A 60 -8.27 -6.42 6.47
C ARG A 60 -7.89 -7.59 5.56
N LEU A 61 -7.51 -7.30 4.31
CA LEU A 61 -7.08 -8.32 3.35
C LEU A 61 -5.77 -8.97 3.80
N CYS A 62 -4.77 -8.16 4.13
CA CYS A 62 -3.47 -8.61 4.63
C CYS A 62 -3.61 -9.44 5.92
N GLY A 63 -4.41 -9.00 6.89
CA GLY A 63 -4.64 -9.72 8.13
C GLY A 63 -5.31 -11.09 7.95
N LYS A 64 -6.14 -11.25 6.92
CA LYS A 64 -6.71 -12.55 6.55
C LYS A 64 -5.69 -13.44 5.83
N LEU A 65 -5.00 -12.90 4.83
CA LEU A 65 -4.03 -13.63 4.03
C LEU A 65 -2.84 -14.12 4.87
N GLY A 66 -2.39 -13.31 5.84
CA GLY A 66 -1.31 -13.70 6.76
C GLY A 66 -1.64 -14.92 7.64
N ARG A 67 -2.91 -15.30 7.77
CA ARG A 67 -3.34 -16.49 8.53
C ARG A 67 -3.57 -17.72 7.66
N ILE A 68 -3.63 -17.56 6.34
CA ILE A 68 -3.94 -18.63 5.40
C ILE A 68 -2.67 -19.37 5.02
N LYS A 69 -2.71 -20.70 5.09
CA LYS A 69 -1.69 -21.59 4.51
C LYS A 69 -2.21 -22.11 3.17
N GLY A 70 -1.53 -21.77 2.08
CA GLY A 70 -1.90 -22.17 0.72
C GLY A 70 -2.63 -21.09 -0.07
N ILE A 71 -1.90 -20.06 -0.52
CA ILE A 71 -2.41 -18.99 -1.39
C ILE A 71 -2.67 -19.48 -2.82
N ASP A 72 -2.04 -20.59 -3.21
CA ASP A 72 -2.14 -21.28 -4.50
C ASP A 72 -3.56 -21.74 -4.86
N ARG A 73 -4.43 -21.86 -3.86
CA ARG A 73 -5.84 -22.25 -4.02
C ARG A 73 -6.76 -21.11 -4.46
N TYR A 74 -6.25 -19.88 -4.46
CA TYR A 74 -6.99 -18.68 -4.86
C TYR A 74 -6.66 -18.28 -6.29
N SER A 75 -7.39 -17.30 -6.80
CA SER A 75 -7.20 -16.69 -8.12
C SER A 75 -5.76 -16.26 -8.35
N LEU A 76 -5.34 -16.24 -9.61
CA LEU A 76 -4.01 -15.79 -9.99
C LEU A 76 -3.79 -14.33 -9.57
N GLU A 77 -4.84 -13.52 -9.65
CA GLU A 77 -4.89 -12.13 -9.22
C GLU A 77 -4.60 -12.01 -7.72
N MET A 78 -5.20 -12.86 -6.88
CA MET A 78 -4.91 -12.92 -5.45
C MET A 78 -3.45 -13.28 -5.19
N GLN A 79 -2.94 -14.29 -5.89
CA GLN A 79 -1.56 -14.75 -5.74
C GLN A 79 -0.55 -13.65 -6.11
N ILE A 80 -0.76 -13.00 -7.24
CA ILE A 80 0.06 -11.88 -7.71
C ILE A 80 -0.01 -10.73 -6.71
N TRP A 81 -1.24 -10.33 -6.32
CA TRP A 81 -1.43 -9.24 -5.37
C TRP A 81 -0.70 -9.51 -4.05
N TRP A 82 -0.84 -10.71 -3.49
CA TRP A 82 -0.21 -11.07 -2.23
C TRP A 82 1.31 -11.04 -2.31
N ARG A 83 1.89 -11.61 -3.36
CA ARG A 83 3.33 -11.60 -3.60
C ARG A 83 3.86 -10.16 -3.70
N ASP A 84 3.22 -9.34 -4.50
CA ASP A 84 3.68 -7.97 -4.76
C ASP A 84 3.51 -7.08 -3.53
N HIS A 85 2.44 -7.29 -2.74
CA HIS A 85 2.21 -6.63 -1.47
C HIS A 85 3.30 -6.97 -0.44
N GLN A 86 3.63 -8.27 -0.27
CA GLN A 86 4.72 -8.71 0.60
C GLN A 86 6.07 -8.12 0.19
N ALA A 87 6.36 -8.06 -1.12
CA ALA A 87 7.58 -7.45 -1.63
C ALA A 87 7.64 -5.95 -1.30
N SER A 88 6.51 -5.24 -1.42
CA SER A 88 6.40 -3.82 -1.05
C SER A 88 6.62 -3.60 0.44
N ASP A 89 6.01 -4.42 1.30
CA ASP A 89 6.17 -4.32 2.75
C ASP A 89 7.60 -4.64 3.20
N LYS A 90 8.25 -5.64 2.59
CA LYS A 90 9.67 -5.92 2.81
C LYS A 90 10.55 -4.73 2.44
N LYS A 91 10.29 -4.09 1.29
CA LYS A 91 11.02 -2.88 0.86
C LYS A 91 10.85 -1.74 1.87
N LYS A 92 9.62 -1.50 2.33
CA LYS A 92 9.33 -0.48 3.36
C LYS A 92 10.05 -0.78 4.68
N ALA A 93 10.07 -2.04 5.12
CA ALA A 93 10.77 -2.45 6.34
C ALA A 93 12.29 -2.19 6.24
N ILE A 94 12.91 -2.55 5.11
CA ILE A 94 14.34 -2.30 4.85
C ILE A 94 14.63 -0.79 4.84
N ALA A 95 13.82 0.01 4.14
CA ALA A 95 13.99 1.46 4.09
C ALA A 95 13.85 2.10 5.48
N LYS A 96 12.87 1.66 6.28
CA LYS A 96 12.68 2.13 7.66
C LYS A 96 13.88 1.79 8.55
N GLN A 97 14.43 0.58 8.41
CA GLN A 97 15.61 0.16 9.16
C GLN A 97 16.85 0.99 8.78
N ARG A 98 17.07 1.24 7.48
CA ARG A 98 18.16 2.11 6.99
C ARG A 98 18.02 3.52 7.56
N ALA A 99 16.85 4.14 7.43
CA ALA A 99 16.61 5.48 7.96
C ALA A 99 16.80 5.56 9.49
N ALA A 100 16.44 4.51 10.23
CA ALA A 100 16.68 4.45 11.67
C ALA A 100 18.18 4.37 12.00
N ARG A 101 18.94 3.57 11.23
CA ARG A 101 20.40 3.47 11.35
C ARG A 101 21.07 4.79 11.00
N ASP A 102 20.71 5.41 9.89
CA ASP A 102 21.29 6.68 9.44
C ASP A 102 21.05 7.79 10.47
N LYS A 103 19.83 7.85 11.06
CA LYS A 103 19.51 8.77 12.15
C LYS A 103 20.37 8.51 13.39
N HIS A 104 20.58 7.24 13.75
CA HIS A 104 21.41 6.87 14.87
C HIS A 104 22.88 7.26 14.63
N ASP A 105 23.41 6.95 13.45
CA ASP A 105 24.80 7.22 13.07
C ASP A 105 25.05 8.73 12.97
N LEU A 106 24.09 9.49 12.42
CA LEU A 106 24.11 10.96 12.42
C LEU A 106 24.13 11.51 13.85
N LYS A 107 23.26 11.02 14.74
CA LYS A 107 23.22 11.45 16.15
C LYS A 107 24.55 11.18 16.85
N LYS A 108 25.16 10.02 16.60
CA LYS A 108 26.46 9.63 17.15
C LYS A 108 27.60 10.51 16.61
N ALA A 109 27.60 10.79 15.31
CA ALA A 109 28.60 11.67 14.68
C ALA A 109 28.50 13.11 15.22
N LEU A 110 27.29 13.68 15.25
CA LEU A 110 27.05 15.01 15.81
C LEU A 110 27.44 15.10 17.30
N GLY A 111 27.23 14.03 18.06
CA GLY A 111 27.61 13.97 19.48
C GLY A 111 29.12 14.04 19.72
N LYS A 112 29.94 13.63 18.75
CA LYS A 112 31.41 13.71 18.81
C LYS A 112 31.96 15.10 18.45
N LEU A 113 31.18 15.92 17.76
CA LEU A 113 31.60 17.27 17.35
C LEU A 113 31.48 18.25 18.51
N THR A 114 32.43 19.20 18.58
CA THR A 114 32.34 20.34 19.49
C THR A 114 31.17 21.25 19.09
N PRO A 115 30.66 22.12 19.99
CA PRO A 115 29.54 23.01 19.68
C PRO A 115 29.76 23.89 18.44
N ARG A 116 31.00 24.35 18.22
CA ARG A 116 31.38 25.19 17.07
C ARG A 116 31.34 24.42 15.75
N GLU A 117 31.87 23.20 15.73
CA GLU A 117 31.82 22.32 14.54
C GLU A 117 30.40 21.87 14.22
N ARG A 118 29.57 21.67 15.26
CA ARG A 118 28.16 21.27 15.10
C ARG A 118 27.29 22.38 14.49
N ALA A 119 27.64 23.65 14.70
CA ALA A 119 26.96 24.79 14.10
C ALA A 119 27.25 24.89 12.60
N LEU A 120 28.51 24.74 12.20
CA LEU A 120 28.95 24.78 10.79
C LEU A 120 28.26 23.70 9.91
N VAL A 121 28.07 22.50 10.45
CA VAL A 121 27.40 21.38 9.76
C VAL A 121 25.89 21.60 9.59
N ARG A 122 25.27 22.48 10.38
CA ARG A 122 23.81 22.78 10.29
C ARG A 122 23.49 23.93 9.35
N GLU A 123 24.48 24.79 9.06
CA GLU A 123 24.36 25.94 8.15
C GLU A 123 24.73 25.59 6.70
N SER A 124 25.31 24.40 6.46
CA SER A 124 25.60 23.83 5.14
C SER A 124 24.46 22.93 4.66
#